data_AF-A0AAV6FN82-F1
#
_entry.id   AF-A0AAV6FN82-F1
#
_cell.length_a   1.000
_cell.length_b   1.000
_cell.length_c   1.000
_cell.angle_alpha   90.00
_cell.angle_beta   90.00
_cell.angle_gamma   90.00
#
_symmetry.space_group_name_H-M   'P 1'
#
loop_
_entity.id
_entity.type
_entity.pdbx_description
1 polymer ?
#
loop_
_entity_poly.entity_id
_entity_poly.type
_entity_poly.pdbx_seq_one_letter_code
_entity_poly.pdbx_strand_id
1 'polypeptide(L)'
;MFTLLEHSSVCLVYLLACCFRQLSVFKPATSKPGNSELYLVCVGFQPPDTLRPLLAKLLRLYGPDMTRGGAVGLFPARCIPDSFLRQHEEVCVFFHDLQVATIRENLELFGHTHTHTHTHTASEVTQRLERVRECTAIYYTQRFQVRPLSRKSWLTRGVCVSGVWALGSVWSGLWGGQHSLQRGSFNQRQQQRTHTWRQRLTHTPFRQWAERHRAHTHTHPEGLDACVALSGPHGHDPLTWYLVVGGALPEVRSSPFCEPGLLGLLNQALAESSGQQVGGHRVAEGALRPQMPVCFGCANTSPPALLAELCGRNHVTFCLVLGEQSWWGVSSSLGGVEFCPDPCPAPWPGVRPLLHDGEPAYQSALLRCVLAALPRLPAGGTLVVPLRSALTRVTAGLVLALHLCFGSLTFRCPSPGPPVALLCVGMMPAMPPRLMPALQDALDQMQRLEGGPEQLLQIAPMEELLRGHLPHFLCCLNAAVARQRLHLLLQQDQAS
;
A
#
# COMPACT_ATOMS: atom_id res chain seq x y z
N MET A 1 10.01 17.16 -29.69
CA MET A 1 11.34 17.82 -29.62
C MET A 1 11.54 18.34 -28.20
N PHE A 2 12.76 18.71 -27.82
CA PHE A 2 13.02 19.37 -26.53
C PHE A 2 13.19 20.87 -26.75
N THR A 3 14.33 21.44 -26.35
CA THR A 3 14.72 22.80 -26.68
C THR A 3 14.79 22.99 -28.20
N LEU A 4 14.49 24.22 -28.62
CA LEU A 4 14.57 24.65 -30.02
C LEU A 4 15.67 25.70 -30.23
N LEU A 5 16.67 25.73 -29.33
CA LEU A 5 17.67 26.80 -29.26
C LEU A 5 18.87 26.54 -30.17
N GLU A 6 19.14 25.27 -30.46
CA GLU A 6 20.29 24.85 -31.27
C GLU A 6 20.03 25.11 -32.75
N HIS A 7 21.07 25.46 -33.51
CA HIS A 7 20.98 25.68 -34.95
C HIS A 7 20.46 24.46 -35.71
N SER A 8 20.72 23.25 -35.21
CA SER A 8 20.16 21.99 -35.69
C SER A 8 18.65 21.96 -35.57
N SER A 9 18.12 22.35 -34.41
CA SER A 9 16.68 22.45 -34.15
C SER A 9 16.02 23.49 -35.05
N VAL A 10 16.63 24.67 -35.19
CA VAL A 10 16.17 25.73 -36.12
C VAL A 10 16.09 25.21 -37.56
N CYS A 11 17.13 24.52 -38.02
CA CYS A 11 17.18 23.93 -39.35
C CYS A 11 16.07 22.89 -39.58
N LEU A 12 15.82 22.01 -38.61
CA LEU A 12 14.79 20.97 -38.72
C LEU A 12 13.37 21.57 -38.70
N VAL A 13 13.12 22.56 -37.84
CA VAL A 13 11.82 23.26 -37.81
C VAL A 13 11.59 24.02 -39.11
N TYR A 14 12.62 24.70 -39.63
CA TYR A 14 12.54 25.38 -40.92
C TYR A 14 12.24 24.42 -42.07
N LEU A 15 12.94 23.27 -42.12
CA LEU A 15 12.66 22.23 -43.10
C LEU A 15 11.18 21.80 -43.03
N LEU A 16 10.65 21.53 -41.84
CA LEU A 16 9.25 21.15 -41.66
C LEU A 16 8.31 22.29 -42.10
N ALA A 17 8.62 23.54 -41.80
CA ALA A 17 7.84 24.69 -42.27
C ALA A 17 7.80 24.79 -43.81
N CYS A 18 8.84 24.36 -44.52
CA CYS A 18 8.84 24.27 -45.99
C CYS A 18 8.05 23.07 -46.54
N CYS A 19 7.85 22.02 -45.75
CA CYS A 19 7.22 20.77 -46.18
C CYS A 19 5.72 20.71 -45.87
N PHE A 20 5.20 21.62 -45.05
CA PHE A 20 3.82 21.57 -44.58
C PHE A 20 3.17 22.93 -44.73
N ARG A 21 1.89 22.93 -45.08
CA ARG A 21 1.09 24.16 -45.20
C ARG A 21 1.03 24.93 -43.88
N GLN A 22 1.02 24.22 -42.75
CA GLN A 22 0.98 24.81 -41.43
C GLN A 22 1.85 24.00 -40.46
N LEU A 23 2.65 24.72 -39.66
CA LEU A 23 3.42 24.18 -38.55
C LEU A 23 3.03 24.94 -37.28
N SER A 24 2.78 24.22 -36.20
CA SER A 24 2.47 24.81 -34.90
C SER A 24 3.31 24.15 -33.82
N VAL A 25 3.85 24.95 -32.92
CA VAL A 25 4.58 24.46 -31.74
C VAL A 25 3.61 24.46 -30.57
N PHE A 26 3.46 23.30 -29.92
CA PHE A 26 2.43 23.06 -28.93
C PHE A 26 2.98 22.30 -27.72
N LYS A 27 2.53 22.66 -26.52
CA LYS A 27 2.77 21.91 -25.29
C LYS A 27 1.42 21.56 -24.65
N PRO A 28 0.96 20.30 -24.73
CA PRO A 28 -0.32 19.92 -24.15
C PRO A 28 -0.26 20.01 -22.61
N ALA A 29 -1.40 20.25 -21.98
CA ALA A 29 -1.53 20.25 -20.52
C ALA A 29 -1.16 18.90 -19.86
N THR A 30 -1.14 17.82 -20.64
CA THR A 30 -0.72 16.48 -20.19
C THR A 30 0.79 16.27 -20.25
N SER A 31 1.57 17.17 -20.88
CA SER A 31 3.03 17.19 -20.76
C SER A 31 3.43 17.94 -19.49
N LYS A 32 4.54 17.53 -18.86
CA LYS A 32 5.00 18.17 -17.61
C LYS A 32 5.37 19.62 -17.90
N PRO A 33 4.76 20.61 -17.21
CA PRO A 33 4.95 22.02 -17.56
C PRO A 33 6.40 22.51 -17.35
N GLY A 34 7.11 21.95 -16.36
CA GLY A 34 8.49 22.34 -16.06
C GLY A 34 9.57 21.68 -16.95
N ASN A 35 9.21 20.77 -17.86
CA ASN A 35 10.20 20.18 -18.78
C ASN A 35 10.27 20.96 -20.12
N SER A 36 11.34 20.72 -20.88
CA SER A 36 11.56 21.35 -22.18
C SER A 36 10.87 20.64 -23.35
N GLU A 37 10.02 19.64 -23.08
CA GLU A 37 9.36 18.87 -24.12
C GLU A 37 8.30 19.69 -24.85
N LEU A 38 8.39 19.72 -26.18
CA LEU A 38 7.51 20.44 -27.10
C LEU A 38 7.10 19.53 -28.27
N TYR A 39 5.90 19.77 -28.79
CA TYR A 39 5.31 19.03 -29.89
C TYR A 39 5.20 19.93 -31.12
N LEU A 40 5.66 19.43 -32.26
CA LEU A 40 5.45 20.09 -33.55
C LEU A 40 4.26 19.44 -34.23
N VAL A 41 3.20 20.20 -34.46
CA VAL A 41 2.01 19.76 -35.17
C VAL A 41 2.11 20.27 -36.61
N CYS A 42 2.37 19.36 -37.54
CA CYS A 42 2.55 19.67 -38.95
C CYS A 42 1.30 19.22 -39.73
N VAL A 43 0.66 20.14 -40.46
CA VAL A 43 -0.63 19.90 -41.12
C VAL A 43 -0.53 20.21 -42.61
N GLY A 44 -1.03 19.28 -43.43
CA GLY A 44 -1.07 19.42 -44.89
C GLY A 44 0.31 19.29 -45.51
N PHE A 45 0.86 18.07 -45.47
CA PHE A 45 2.14 17.75 -46.11
C PHE A 45 2.08 18.10 -47.60
N GLN A 46 3.03 18.88 -48.05
CA GLN A 46 3.28 19.19 -49.44
C GLN A 46 4.64 18.59 -49.75
N PRO A 47 4.78 17.72 -50.75
CA PRO A 47 6.09 17.22 -51.16
C PRO A 47 6.73 18.19 -52.17
N PRO A 48 7.70 19.03 -51.79
CA PRO A 48 8.52 19.71 -52.77
C PRO A 48 9.38 18.68 -53.51
N ASP A 49 9.31 18.67 -54.85
CA ASP A 49 10.24 17.92 -55.69
C ASP A 49 11.72 18.28 -55.37
N THR A 50 11.93 19.47 -54.80
CA THR A 50 13.21 20.00 -54.32
C THR A 50 13.74 19.36 -53.02
N LEU A 51 12.95 18.50 -52.32
CA LEU A 51 13.39 17.82 -51.09
C LEU A 51 14.21 16.55 -51.34
N ARG A 52 14.07 15.90 -52.51
CA ARG A 52 14.78 14.64 -52.79
C ARG A 52 16.30 14.77 -52.60
N PRO A 53 16.97 15.85 -53.06
CA PRO A 53 18.40 16.06 -52.78
C PRO A 53 18.72 16.35 -51.31
N LEU A 54 17.76 16.92 -50.56
CA LEU A 54 17.93 17.24 -49.13
C LEU A 54 17.83 16.00 -48.24
N LEU A 55 17.13 14.95 -48.66
CA LEU A 55 17.00 13.70 -47.89
C LEU A 55 18.35 12.99 -47.70
N ALA A 56 19.17 12.89 -48.75
CA ALA A 56 20.52 12.35 -48.65
C ALA A 56 21.41 13.21 -47.75
N LYS A 57 21.24 14.53 -47.78
CA LYS A 57 21.96 15.48 -46.91
C LYS A 57 21.53 15.36 -45.44
N LEU A 58 20.24 15.15 -45.17
CA LEU A 58 19.69 14.88 -43.83
C LEU A 58 20.29 13.61 -43.24
N LEU A 59 20.27 12.49 -43.98
CA LEU A 59 20.84 11.22 -43.52
C LEU A 59 22.33 11.32 -43.21
N ARG A 60 23.08 12.07 -44.03
CA ARG A 60 24.51 12.28 -43.82
C ARG A 60 24.81 13.18 -42.62
N LEU A 61 24.05 14.25 -42.40
CA LEU A 61 24.34 15.25 -41.37
C LEU A 61 23.69 14.95 -40.00
N TYR A 62 22.56 14.23 -39.98
CA TYR A 62 21.77 13.95 -38.78
C TYR A 62 21.59 12.44 -38.53
N GLY A 63 22.35 11.60 -39.24
CA GLY A 63 22.38 10.15 -39.05
C GLY A 63 23.22 9.69 -37.85
N PRO A 64 23.48 8.37 -37.72
CA PRO A 64 24.16 7.76 -36.58
C PRO A 64 25.56 8.32 -36.28
N ASP A 65 26.25 8.85 -37.29
CA ASP A 65 27.61 9.38 -37.19
C ASP A 65 27.68 10.90 -36.87
N MET A 66 26.55 11.55 -36.56
CA MET A 66 26.47 13.00 -36.33
C MET A 66 27.43 13.53 -35.26
N THR A 67 27.83 12.70 -34.29
CA THR A 67 28.76 13.08 -33.20
C THR A 67 30.23 13.12 -33.60
N ARG A 68 30.63 12.56 -34.76
CA ARG A 68 32.05 12.41 -35.15
C ARG A 68 32.63 13.63 -35.89
N GLY A 69 31.79 14.49 -36.47
CA GLY A 69 32.21 15.60 -37.34
C GLY A 69 31.88 17.01 -36.82
N GLY A 70 31.31 17.13 -35.62
CA GLY A 70 30.74 18.38 -35.12
C GLY A 70 29.35 18.67 -35.73
N ALA A 71 28.49 19.37 -34.98
CA ALA A 71 27.13 19.65 -35.40
C ALA A 71 27.09 20.67 -36.56
N VAL A 72 26.90 20.21 -37.80
CA VAL A 72 26.79 21.06 -38.99
C VAL A 72 25.32 21.42 -39.27
N GLY A 73 25.04 22.71 -39.46
CA GLY A 73 23.69 23.17 -39.84
C GLY A 73 23.26 22.63 -41.21
N LEU A 74 22.00 22.22 -41.34
CA LEU A 74 21.45 21.72 -42.62
C LEU A 74 21.42 22.84 -43.67
N PHE A 75 21.09 24.05 -43.22
CA PHE A 75 21.00 25.27 -44.01
C PHE A 75 22.02 26.30 -43.51
N PRO A 76 22.69 27.02 -44.42
CA PRO A 76 23.38 28.26 -44.06
C PRO A 76 22.39 29.29 -43.51
N ALA A 77 22.81 30.12 -42.56
CA ALA A 77 21.95 31.13 -41.93
C ALA A 77 21.25 32.05 -42.96
N ARG A 78 21.97 32.49 -44.00
CA ARG A 78 21.43 33.30 -45.10
C ARG A 78 20.27 32.68 -45.89
N CYS A 79 20.07 31.36 -45.78
CA CYS A 79 18.99 30.65 -46.47
C CYS A 79 17.71 30.57 -45.63
N ILE A 80 17.76 30.97 -44.36
CA ILE A 80 16.61 30.98 -43.46
C ILE A 80 16.09 32.43 -43.41
N PRO A 81 14.83 32.69 -43.78
CA PRO A 81 14.28 34.03 -43.76
C PRO A 81 14.28 34.65 -42.37
N ASP A 82 14.62 35.94 -42.26
CA ASP A 82 14.58 36.68 -40.99
C ASP A 82 13.18 36.69 -40.35
N SER A 83 12.13 36.66 -41.18
CA SER A 83 10.75 36.54 -40.70
C SER A 83 10.50 35.24 -39.95
N PHE A 84 11.04 34.13 -40.45
CA PHE A 84 10.98 32.84 -39.77
C PHE A 84 11.81 32.85 -38.48
N LEU A 85 13.04 33.39 -38.53
CA LEU A 85 13.91 33.45 -37.36
C LEU A 85 13.29 34.24 -36.21
N ARG A 86 12.67 35.39 -36.50
CA ARG A 86 11.96 36.18 -35.48
C ARG A 86 10.80 35.40 -34.86
N GLN A 87 9.97 34.75 -35.68
CA GLN A 87 8.87 33.93 -35.16
C GLN A 87 9.37 32.74 -34.34
N HIS A 88 10.46 32.10 -34.76
CA HIS A 88 11.09 31.00 -34.02
C HIS A 88 11.63 31.47 -32.67
N GLU A 89 12.25 32.65 -32.62
CA GLU A 89 12.70 33.29 -31.38
C GLU A 89 11.52 33.58 -30.43
N GLU A 90 10.44 34.18 -30.95
CA GLU A 90 9.21 34.43 -30.17
C GLU A 90 8.65 33.14 -29.56
N VAL A 91 8.63 32.04 -30.32
CA VAL A 91 8.20 30.72 -29.83
C VAL A 91 9.13 30.22 -28.72
N CYS A 92 10.45 30.34 -28.90
CA CYS A 92 11.43 29.93 -27.89
C CYS A 92 11.27 30.72 -26.59
N VAL A 93 11.13 32.05 -26.68
CA VAL A 93 10.91 32.93 -25.51
C VAL A 93 9.61 32.57 -24.80
N PHE A 94 8.51 32.41 -25.55
CA PHE A 94 7.21 32.07 -24.98
C PHE A 94 7.25 30.78 -24.15
N PHE A 95 7.81 29.69 -24.70
CA PHE A 95 7.88 28.42 -23.96
C PHE A 95 8.95 28.42 -22.85
N HIS A 96 10.04 29.16 -23.04
CA HIS A 96 11.03 29.39 -21.99
C HIS A 96 10.39 30.06 -20.77
N ASP A 97 9.62 31.13 -20.97
CA ASP A 97 9.02 31.89 -19.88
C ASP A 97 8.01 31.06 -19.09
N LEU A 98 7.18 30.27 -19.79
CA LEU A 98 6.28 29.30 -19.16
C LEU A 98 7.05 28.24 -18.35
N GLN A 99 8.14 27.72 -18.90
CA GLN A 99 8.96 26.71 -18.24
C GLN A 99 9.60 27.28 -16.96
N VAL A 100 10.20 28.47 -17.06
CA VAL A 100 10.84 29.17 -15.92
C VAL A 100 9.81 29.49 -14.84
N ALA A 101 8.64 30.02 -15.21
CA ALA A 101 7.56 30.29 -14.27
C ALA A 101 7.15 29.03 -13.51
N THR A 102 6.94 27.91 -14.21
CA THR A 102 6.58 26.63 -13.60
C THR A 102 7.68 26.11 -12.67
N ILE A 103 8.95 26.21 -13.09
CA ILE A 103 10.08 25.75 -12.25
C ILE A 103 10.16 26.58 -10.97
N ARG A 104 9.99 27.91 -11.05
CA ARG A 104 9.95 28.80 -9.89
C ARG A 104 8.81 28.45 -8.93
N GLU A 105 7.60 28.28 -9.45
CA GLU A 105 6.44 27.84 -8.65
C GLU A 105 6.72 26.50 -7.95
N ASN A 106 7.28 25.52 -8.66
CA ASN A 106 7.62 24.22 -8.06
C ASN A 106 8.66 24.35 -6.94
N LEU A 107 9.65 25.24 -7.08
CA LEU A 107 10.66 25.51 -6.05
C LEU A 107 10.04 26.19 -4.83
N GLU A 108 9.14 27.14 -5.04
CA GLU A 108 8.38 27.81 -3.96
C GLU A 108 7.51 26.81 -3.19
N LEU A 109 6.72 25.99 -3.90
CA LEU A 109 5.89 24.92 -3.32
C LEU A 109 6.73 23.90 -2.55
N PHE A 110 7.90 23.53 -3.08
CA PHE A 110 8.84 22.65 -2.38
C PHE A 110 9.36 23.28 -1.08
N GLY A 111 9.75 24.56 -1.10
CA GLY A 111 10.20 25.28 0.08
C GLY A 111 9.15 25.29 1.21
N HIS A 112 7.90 25.60 0.87
CA HIS A 112 6.79 25.67 1.83
C HIS A 112 6.41 24.31 2.43
N THR A 113 6.70 23.22 1.72
CA THR A 113 6.39 21.85 2.17
C THR A 113 7.54 21.18 2.94
N HIS A 114 8.76 21.73 2.91
CA HIS A 114 9.94 21.14 3.57
C HIS A 114 10.43 21.88 4.82
N THR A 115 10.10 23.16 5.01
CA THR A 115 10.36 23.84 6.28
C THR A 115 9.41 23.30 7.36
N HIS A 116 9.95 22.64 8.38
CA HIS A 116 9.25 21.98 9.51
C HIS A 116 8.30 22.87 10.34
N THR A 117 8.03 24.09 9.92
CA THR A 117 6.89 24.87 10.42
C THR A 117 5.63 24.36 9.74
N HIS A 118 4.87 23.49 10.44
CA HIS A 118 3.48 23.16 10.10
C HIS A 118 2.64 24.44 10.15
N THR A 119 2.70 25.26 9.11
CA THR A 119 1.76 26.36 8.91
C THR A 119 0.52 25.79 8.23
N HIS A 120 -0.67 26.22 8.68
CA HIS A 120 -1.97 25.81 8.13
C HIS A 120 -2.02 25.91 6.58
N THR A 121 -1.26 26.84 6.01
CA THR A 121 -1.20 27.11 4.57
C THR A 121 -0.62 25.98 3.72
N ALA A 122 0.37 25.20 4.21
CA ALA A 122 0.96 24.11 3.42
C ALA A 122 -0.01 22.92 3.25
N SER A 123 -0.81 22.64 4.28
CA SER A 123 -1.86 21.61 4.25
C SER A 123 -3.00 22.02 3.31
N GLU A 124 -3.41 23.29 3.35
CA GLU A 124 -4.45 23.84 2.47
C GLU A 124 -4.07 23.79 0.99
N VAL A 125 -2.82 24.15 0.65
CA VAL A 125 -2.31 24.07 -0.73
C VAL A 125 -2.31 22.62 -1.22
N THR A 126 -1.83 21.68 -0.42
CA THR A 126 -1.83 20.25 -0.75
C THR A 126 -3.27 19.74 -0.98
N GLN A 127 -4.18 20.08 -0.08
CA GLN A 127 -5.59 19.69 -0.17
C GLN A 127 -6.29 20.33 -1.39
N ARG A 128 -5.92 21.56 -1.75
CA ARG A 128 -6.42 22.22 -2.96
C ARG A 128 -5.92 21.51 -4.22
N LEU A 129 -4.63 21.17 -4.28
CA LEU A 129 -4.06 20.45 -5.43
C LEU A 129 -4.70 19.07 -5.61
N GLU A 130 -4.89 18.31 -4.53
CA GLU A 130 -5.60 17.02 -4.61
C GLU A 130 -7.05 17.17 -5.08
N ARG A 131 -7.77 18.20 -4.60
CA ARG A 131 -9.12 18.51 -5.11
C ARG A 131 -9.13 18.83 -6.60
N VAL A 132 -8.18 19.63 -7.09
CA VAL A 132 -8.08 19.94 -8.53
C VAL A 132 -7.79 18.68 -9.34
N ARG A 133 -6.92 17.79 -8.85
CA ARG A 133 -6.63 16.50 -9.49
C ARG A 133 -7.88 15.62 -9.58
N GLU A 134 -8.62 15.50 -8.49
CA GLU A 134 -9.87 14.72 -8.44
C GLU A 134 -10.94 15.29 -9.39
N CYS A 135 -11.18 16.60 -9.32
CA CYS A 135 -12.12 17.28 -10.23
C CYS A 135 -11.73 17.10 -11.71
N THR A 136 -10.45 17.16 -12.03
CA THR A 136 -9.95 16.95 -13.40
C THR A 136 -10.20 15.52 -13.87
N ALA A 137 -9.96 14.52 -13.01
CA ALA A 137 -10.26 13.13 -13.33
C ALA A 137 -11.76 12.91 -13.56
N ILE A 138 -12.61 13.46 -12.70
CA ILE A 138 -14.07 13.40 -12.85
C ILE A 138 -14.51 14.06 -14.16
N TYR A 139 -14.05 15.29 -14.43
CA TYR A 139 -14.37 16.00 -15.67
C TYR A 139 -13.96 15.20 -16.90
N TYR A 140 -12.77 14.60 -16.91
CA TYR A 140 -12.30 13.76 -18.02
C TYR A 140 -13.24 12.57 -18.25
N THR A 141 -13.61 11.86 -17.17
CA THR A 141 -14.53 10.70 -17.30
C THR A 141 -15.89 11.09 -17.84
N GLN A 142 -16.43 12.24 -17.42
CA GLN A 142 -17.72 12.75 -17.90
C GLN A 142 -17.63 13.21 -19.35
N ARG A 143 -16.63 14.05 -19.67
CA ARG A 143 -16.47 14.70 -20.98
C ARG A 143 -16.23 13.71 -22.12
N PHE A 144 -15.50 12.63 -21.83
CA PHE A 144 -15.16 11.60 -22.80
C PHE A 144 -15.96 10.30 -22.61
N GLN A 145 -16.95 10.31 -21.71
CA GLN A 145 -17.82 9.17 -21.41
C GLN A 145 -17.02 7.90 -21.07
N VAL A 146 -15.92 8.06 -20.33
CA VAL A 146 -15.08 6.95 -19.89
C VAL A 146 -15.86 6.15 -18.86
N ARG A 147 -16.18 4.89 -19.20
CA ARG A 147 -16.88 3.97 -18.30
C ARG A 147 -15.91 2.94 -17.73
N PRO A 148 -16.09 2.52 -16.47
CA PRO A 148 -15.39 1.37 -15.94
C PRO A 148 -15.61 0.15 -16.84
N LEU A 149 -14.53 -0.54 -17.20
CA LEU A 149 -14.61 -1.78 -17.96
C LEU A 149 -15.27 -2.86 -17.12
N SER A 150 -16.23 -3.58 -17.70
CA SER A 150 -16.77 -4.79 -17.08
C SER A 150 -15.63 -5.79 -16.84
N ARG A 151 -15.67 -6.53 -15.73
CA ARG A 151 -14.61 -7.53 -15.41
C ARG A 151 -14.41 -8.56 -16.52
N LYS A 152 -15.46 -8.89 -17.27
CA LYS A 152 -15.38 -9.82 -18.41
C LYS A 152 -14.48 -9.29 -19.53
N SER A 153 -14.33 -7.97 -19.61
CA SER A 153 -13.52 -7.24 -20.60
C SER A 153 -12.12 -6.90 -20.10
N TRP A 154 -11.74 -7.31 -18.88
CA TRP A 154 -10.38 -7.06 -18.37
C TRP A 154 -9.39 -7.98 -19.07
N LEU A 155 -8.36 -7.39 -19.68
CA LEU A 155 -7.25 -8.13 -20.30
C LEU A 155 -6.47 -8.93 -19.24
N THR A 156 -6.30 -8.37 -18.04
CA THR A 156 -5.72 -9.04 -16.89
C THR A 156 -6.80 -9.33 -15.85
N ARG A 157 -7.13 -10.62 -15.70
CA ARG A 157 -8.02 -11.10 -14.64
C ARG A 157 -7.20 -11.18 -13.34
N GLY A 158 -7.46 -10.29 -12.37
CA GLY A 158 -6.86 -10.39 -11.03
C GLY A 158 -6.00 -9.21 -10.55
N VAL A 159 -5.83 -8.15 -11.36
CA VAL A 159 -5.16 -6.91 -10.91
C VAL A 159 -6.18 -5.77 -10.84
N CYS A 160 -6.71 -5.51 -9.65
CA CYS A 160 -7.58 -4.36 -9.41
C CYS A 160 -6.72 -3.09 -9.35
N VAL A 161 -6.56 -2.40 -10.48
CA VAL A 161 -5.90 -1.07 -10.55
C VAL A 161 -6.78 0.01 -9.88
N SER A 162 -8.09 -0.23 -9.76
CA SER A 162 -9.04 0.71 -9.18
C SER A 162 -8.86 0.92 -7.66
N GLY A 163 -8.26 -0.05 -6.96
CA GLY A 163 -8.04 0.04 -5.51
C GLY A 163 -7.00 1.08 -5.10
N VAL A 164 -6.03 1.36 -5.97
CA VAL A 164 -4.92 2.30 -5.70
C VAL A 164 -5.41 3.75 -5.61
N TRP A 165 -6.51 4.10 -6.28
CA TRP A 165 -7.10 5.44 -6.22
C TRP A 165 -7.89 5.67 -4.93
N ALA A 166 -8.69 4.69 -4.50
CA ALA A 166 -9.38 4.73 -3.21
C ALA A 166 -8.40 4.68 -2.02
N LEU A 167 -7.29 3.95 -2.16
CA LEU A 167 -6.21 3.93 -1.20
C LEU A 167 -5.32 5.17 -1.28
N GLY A 168 -5.30 5.94 -2.38
CA GLY A 168 -4.47 7.13 -2.51
C GLY A 168 -4.84 8.21 -1.49
N SER A 169 -6.13 8.46 -1.27
CA SER A 169 -6.61 9.40 -0.24
C SER A 169 -6.45 8.84 1.18
N VAL A 170 -6.71 7.55 1.38
CA VAL A 170 -6.53 6.85 2.67
C VAL A 170 -5.06 6.79 3.07
N TRP A 171 -4.14 6.53 2.14
CA TRP A 171 -2.69 6.52 2.36
C TRP A 171 -2.13 7.93 2.55
N SER A 172 -2.64 8.92 1.80
CA SER A 172 -2.24 10.32 1.97
C SER A 172 -2.70 10.89 3.32
N GLY A 173 -3.90 10.50 3.79
CA GLY A 173 -4.45 10.90 5.09
C GLY A 173 -3.91 10.12 6.30
N LEU A 174 -3.55 8.84 6.13
CA LEU A 174 -3.00 8.02 7.22
C LEU A 174 -1.51 8.23 7.48
N TRP A 175 -0.75 8.48 6.42
CA TRP A 175 0.72 8.44 6.47
C TRP A 175 1.36 9.74 6.00
N GLY A 176 0.57 10.82 5.89
CA GLY A 176 1.04 12.13 5.45
C GLY A 176 1.67 12.04 4.07
N GLY A 177 0.85 12.10 3.01
CA GLY A 177 1.28 12.36 1.63
C GLY A 177 2.58 11.68 1.18
N GLN A 178 2.47 10.50 0.57
CA GLN A 178 3.56 9.88 -0.22
C GLN A 178 4.97 10.04 0.40
N HIS A 179 5.26 9.26 1.42
CA HIS A 179 6.64 8.80 1.61
C HIS A 179 6.95 7.81 0.48
N SER A 180 7.19 8.30 -0.74
CA SER A 180 7.77 7.45 -1.77
C SER A 180 9.07 6.89 -1.20
N LEU A 181 9.19 5.56 -1.18
CA LEU A 181 10.41 4.83 -0.80
C LEU A 181 11.61 5.18 -1.71
N GLN A 182 11.45 6.13 -2.63
CA GLN A 182 12.47 6.63 -3.53
C GLN A 182 12.83 8.09 -3.26
N ARG A 183 12.76 8.56 -2.00
CA ARG A 183 13.43 9.80 -1.61
C ARG A 183 14.96 9.62 -1.59
N GLY A 184 15.67 10.72 -1.79
CA GLY A 184 17.13 10.75 -1.87
C GLY A 184 17.71 10.53 -3.27
N SER A 185 19.01 10.71 -3.43
CA SER A 185 19.71 10.44 -4.69
C SER A 185 19.78 8.93 -4.97
N PHE A 186 20.05 8.56 -6.23
CA PHE A 186 20.32 7.16 -6.59
C PHE A 186 21.42 6.55 -5.69
N ASN A 187 22.48 7.33 -5.41
CA ASN A 187 23.58 6.91 -4.55
C ASN A 187 23.14 6.71 -3.10
N GLN A 188 22.28 7.58 -2.55
CA GLN A 188 21.71 7.40 -1.21
C GLN A 188 20.88 6.11 -1.14
N ARG A 189 20.07 5.84 -2.18
CA ARG A 189 19.31 4.57 -2.25
C ARG A 189 20.23 3.36 -2.38
N GLN A 190 21.33 3.48 -3.10
CA GLN A 190 22.31 2.40 -3.24
C GLN A 190 23.04 2.11 -1.92
N GLN A 191 23.43 3.15 -1.18
CA GLN A 191 24.00 3.04 0.17
C GLN A 191 23.01 2.42 1.16
N GLN A 192 21.73 2.80 1.10
CA GLN A 192 20.70 2.23 1.97
C GLN A 192 20.47 0.72 1.75
N ARG A 193 20.86 0.15 0.61
CA ARG A 193 20.75 -1.30 0.37
C ARG A 193 21.78 -2.12 1.15
N THR A 194 22.88 -1.52 1.60
CA THR A 194 23.90 -2.20 2.43
C THR A 194 23.63 -2.06 3.92
N HIS A 195 22.58 -1.33 4.32
CA HIS A 195 22.25 -1.10 5.73
C HIS A 195 21.47 -2.28 6.33
N THR A 196 21.79 -2.62 7.58
CA THR A 196 20.99 -3.55 8.39
C THR A 196 19.59 -2.98 8.65
N TRP A 197 18.64 -3.83 9.05
CA TRP A 197 17.28 -3.33 9.33
C TRP A 197 17.29 -2.24 10.43
N ARG A 198 18.18 -2.32 11.43
CA ARG A 198 18.29 -1.30 12.49
C ARG A 198 18.78 0.04 11.95
N GLN A 199 19.82 0.01 11.12
CA GLN A 199 20.31 1.21 10.44
C GLN A 199 19.24 1.81 9.52
N ARG A 200 18.41 0.99 8.88
CA ARG A 200 17.27 1.50 8.11
C ARG A 200 16.19 2.08 9.00
N LEU A 201 15.89 1.43 10.13
CA LEU A 201 14.91 1.92 11.11
C LEU A 201 15.27 3.34 11.56
N THR A 202 16.55 3.62 11.88
CA THR A 202 16.99 4.96 12.34
C THR A 202 16.80 6.07 11.30
N HIS A 203 16.79 5.73 10.01
CA HIS A 203 16.56 6.66 8.91
C HIS A 203 15.09 6.73 8.44
N THR A 204 14.20 5.98 9.09
CA THR A 204 12.77 5.97 8.76
C THR A 204 11.95 6.71 9.82
N PRO A 205 10.77 7.26 9.46
CA PRO A 205 9.85 7.83 10.45
C PRO A 205 9.39 6.80 11.50
N PHE A 206 9.56 5.49 11.21
CA PHE A 206 9.17 4.41 12.11
C PHE A 206 10.08 4.26 13.33
N ARG A 207 11.24 4.92 13.41
CA ARG A 207 12.16 4.83 14.56
C ARG A 207 11.45 5.16 15.88
N GLN A 208 10.89 6.37 15.95
CA GLN A 208 10.20 6.84 17.15
C GLN A 208 9.00 5.94 17.48
N TRP A 209 8.39 5.35 16.48
CA TRP A 209 7.27 4.45 16.66
C TRP A 209 7.69 3.09 17.22
N ALA A 210 8.78 2.51 16.72
CA ALA A 210 9.35 1.25 17.23
C ALA A 210 9.95 1.39 18.64
N GLU A 211 10.52 2.54 18.99
CA GLU A 211 11.14 2.80 20.31
C GLU A 211 10.12 3.20 21.41
N ARG A 212 8.91 3.67 21.05
CA ARG A 212 7.89 4.10 22.03
C ARG A 212 7.15 2.91 22.67
N HIS A 213 7.34 2.73 23.98
CA HIS A 213 6.70 1.72 24.84
C HIS A 213 5.22 1.99 25.23
N ARG A 214 4.42 2.67 24.39
CA ARG A 214 3.12 3.35 24.70
C ARG A 214 3.34 4.76 25.25
N ALA A 215 3.15 5.79 24.42
CA ALA A 215 2.79 7.10 24.93
C ALA A 215 1.26 7.14 25.03
N HIS A 216 0.71 6.83 26.19
CA HIS A 216 -0.63 7.34 26.52
C HIS A 216 -0.45 8.82 26.85
N THR A 217 -0.62 9.67 25.85
CA THR A 217 -1.08 11.03 26.11
C THR A 217 -2.33 11.24 25.28
N HIS A 218 -3.44 11.50 25.96
CA HIS A 218 -4.74 11.89 25.41
C HIS A 218 -4.70 13.23 24.64
N THR A 219 -3.57 13.59 24.03
CA THR A 219 -3.31 14.93 23.49
C THR A 219 -2.45 14.90 22.23
N HIS A 220 -2.70 13.96 21.32
CA HIS A 220 -2.38 14.17 19.90
C HIS A 220 -3.61 13.87 19.04
N PRO A 221 -4.17 14.85 18.30
CA PRO A 221 -5.33 14.65 17.45
C PRO A 221 -5.04 13.90 16.13
N GLU A 222 -3.83 13.38 15.93
CA GLU A 222 -3.42 12.79 14.65
C GLU A 222 -2.70 11.44 14.84
N GLY A 223 -3.37 10.36 14.41
CA GLY A 223 -2.73 9.22 13.77
C GLY A 223 -2.31 8.02 14.65
N LEU A 224 -3.02 6.90 14.47
CA LEU A 224 -2.59 5.51 14.64
C LEU A 224 -2.51 4.85 16.04
N ASP A 225 -2.47 5.59 17.15
CA ASP A 225 -2.43 4.99 18.51
C ASP A 225 -3.78 4.95 19.23
N ALA A 226 -4.84 5.54 18.64
CA ALA A 226 -6.21 5.38 19.12
C ALA A 226 -6.79 4.04 18.63
N CYS A 227 -7.38 3.27 19.53
CA CYS A 227 -8.05 2.01 19.21
C CYS A 227 -9.12 2.22 18.14
N VAL A 228 -8.79 1.89 16.89
CA VAL A 228 -9.72 2.05 15.76
C VAL A 228 -10.86 1.04 15.96
N ALA A 229 -12.08 1.55 15.94
CA ALA A 229 -13.29 0.73 15.94
C ALA A 229 -13.91 0.76 14.55
N LEU A 230 -14.15 -0.41 13.99
CA LEU A 230 -14.93 -0.58 12.77
C LEU A 230 -16.37 -0.84 13.18
N SER A 231 -17.22 0.17 13.08
CA SER A 231 -18.66 0.07 13.37
C SER A 231 -19.36 -0.75 12.29
N GLY A 232 -20.42 -1.47 12.67
CA GLY A 232 -21.10 -2.59 11.99
C GLY A 232 -21.51 -2.42 10.52
N PRO A 233 -22.14 -3.45 9.93
CA PRO A 233 -22.11 -3.65 8.48
C PRO A 233 -22.77 -2.53 7.69
N HIS A 234 -21.99 -1.91 6.80
CA HIS A 234 -22.47 -0.93 5.84
C HIS A 234 -22.24 -1.42 4.41
N GLY A 235 -23.32 -1.68 3.66
CA GLY A 235 -23.29 -1.75 2.19
C GLY A 235 -22.39 -2.82 1.56
N HIS A 236 -22.13 -3.93 2.26
CA HIS A 236 -21.40 -5.08 1.74
C HIS A 236 -22.38 -6.21 1.38
N ASP A 237 -22.17 -6.86 0.24
CA ASP A 237 -23.02 -7.96 -0.23
C ASP A 237 -22.22 -9.26 -0.38
N PRO A 238 -22.38 -10.22 0.54
CA PRO A 238 -21.79 -11.56 0.45
C PRO A 238 -22.15 -12.35 -0.81
N LEU A 239 -23.25 -12.02 -1.50
CA LEU A 239 -23.64 -12.68 -2.74
C LEU A 239 -22.62 -12.51 -3.87
N THR A 240 -21.75 -11.50 -3.76
CA THR A 240 -20.72 -11.19 -4.76
C THR A 240 -19.38 -11.89 -4.52
N TRP A 241 -19.26 -12.66 -3.42
CA TRP A 241 -17.99 -13.26 -3.04
C TRP A 241 -17.57 -14.40 -3.97
N TYR A 242 -16.27 -14.48 -4.21
CA TYR A 242 -15.66 -15.51 -5.04
C TYR A 242 -14.26 -15.84 -4.54
N LEU A 243 -13.86 -17.08 -4.78
CA LEU A 243 -12.57 -17.62 -4.40
C LEU A 243 -11.54 -17.37 -5.50
N VAL A 244 -10.29 -17.07 -5.11
CA VAL A 244 -9.15 -17.04 -6.03
C VAL A 244 -8.11 -18.04 -5.54
N VAL A 245 -7.78 -19.02 -6.38
CA VAL A 245 -6.69 -19.98 -6.15
C VAL A 245 -5.51 -19.60 -7.04
N GLY A 246 -4.31 -19.82 -6.54
CA GLY A 246 -3.08 -19.69 -7.31
C GLY A 246 -1.91 -20.31 -6.59
N GLY A 247 -0.68 -20.10 -7.09
CA GLY A 247 0.52 -20.66 -6.50
C GLY A 247 0.69 -20.30 -5.02
N ALA A 248 1.22 -21.25 -4.25
CA ALA A 248 1.57 -21.06 -2.84
C ALA A 248 2.50 -19.85 -2.66
N LEU A 249 2.24 -19.05 -1.64
CA LEU A 249 3.00 -17.85 -1.34
C LEU A 249 4.37 -18.29 -0.79
N PRO A 250 5.48 -17.83 -1.37
CA PRO A 250 6.80 -18.05 -0.79
C PRO A 250 7.02 -17.15 0.43
N GLU A 251 6.50 -15.92 0.39
CA GLU A 251 6.56 -14.92 1.45
C GLU A 251 5.60 -13.76 1.14
N VAL A 252 5.29 -12.92 2.14
CA VAL A 252 4.45 -11.73 1.98
C VAL A 252 5.33 -10.49 1.82
N ARG A 253 5.64 -10.13 0.56
CA ARG A 253 6.45 -8.93 0.24
C ARG A 253 5.66 -7.62 0.26
N SER A 254 4.36 -7.69 0.00
CA SER A 254 3.51 -6.53 -0.16
C SER A 254 2.09 -6.88 0.24
N SER A 255 1.41 -5.94 0.90
CA SER A 255 -0.02 -6.04 1.22
C SER A 255 -0.69 -4.69 0.97
N PRO A 256 -1.90 -4.65 0.38
CA PRO A 256 -2.68 -3.41 0.29
C PRO A 256 -3.14 -2.91 1.67
N PHE A 257 -3.01 -3.74 2.70
CA PHE A 257 -3.45 -3.50 4.07
C PHE A 257 -2.30 -3.16 5.01
N CYS A 258 -1.12 -2.80 4.50
CA CYS A 258 0.03 -2.41 5.32
C CYS A 258 0.92 -1.42 4.56
N GLU A 259 1.60 -0.54 5.29
CA GLU A 259 2.57 0.39 4.70
C GLU A 259 3.78 -0.40 4.15
N PRO A 260 4.14 -0.24 2.86
CA PRO A 260 5.19 -1.04 2.23
C PRO A 260 6.58 -0.93 2.87
N GLY A 261 6.97 0.25 3.33
CA GLY A 261 8.25 0.48 4.01
C GLY A 261 8.36 -0.26 5.33
N LEU A 262 7.29 -0.23 6.12
CA LEU A 262 7.16 -0.91 7.39
C LEU A 262 7.15 -2.43 7.23
N LEU A 263 6.35 -2.96 6.29
CA LEU A 263 6.35 -4.39 6.00
C LEU A 263 7.73 -4.84 5.51
N GLY A 264 8.36 -4.07 4.63
CA GLY A 264 9.71 -4.34 4.15
C GLY A 264 10.76 -4.33 5.28
N LEU A 265 10.63 -3.42 6.24
CA LEU A 265 11.49 -3.35 7.41
C LEU A 265 11.30 -4.55 8.34
N LEU A 266 10.05 -4.94 8.61
CA LEU A 266 9.71 -6.11 9.40
C LEU A 266 10.22 -7.40 8.76
N ASN A 267 10.05 -7.57 7.44
CA ASN A 267 10.57 -8.72 6.70
C ASN A 267 12.09 -8.81 6.80
N GLN A 268 12.78 -7.68 6.67
CA GLN A 268 14.24 -7.65 6.82
C GLN A 268 14.65 -8.05 8.25
N ALA A 269 13.99 -7.50 9.27
CA ALA A 269 14.27 -7.82 10.67
C ALA A 269 14.07 -9.32 10.97
N LEU A 270 12.96 -9.90 10.49
CA LEU A 270 12.65 -11.33 10.65
C LEU A 270 13.64 -12.23 9.89
N ALA A 271 14.07 -11.83 8.69
CA ALA A 271 15.05 -12.58 7.92
C ALA A 271 16.42 -12.59 8.60
N GLU A 272 16.88 -11.44 9.10
CA GLU A 272 18.16 -11.32 9.82
C GLU A 272 18.14 -12.09 11.15
N SER A 273 17.04 -12.03 11.91
CA SER A 273 16.90 -12.77 13.18
C SER A 273 16.84 -14.30 12.98
N SER A 274 16.29 -14.76 11.85
CA SER A 274 16.24 -16.19 11.51
C SER A 274 17.60 -16.72 11.03
N GLY A 275 18.42 -15.86 10.42
CA GLY A 275 19.77 -16.21 9.92
C GLY A 275 20.83 -16.37 11.03
N GLN A 276 20.65 -15.78 12.21
CA GLN A 276 21.56 -15.93 13.35
C GLN A 276 21.51 -17.31 14.02
N GLN A 277 20.52 -18.15 13.72
CA GLN A 277 20.39 -19.51 14.30
C GLN A 277 21.33 -20.58 13.68
N VAL A 278 22.24 -20.23 12.76
CA VAL A 278 23.14 -21.22 12.11
C VAL A 278 24.39 -21.57 12.94
N GLY A 279 24.55 -20.97 14.14
CA GLY A 279 25.57 -21.35 15.11
C GLY A 279 25.13 -22.48 16.05
N GLY A 280 25.00 -23.70 15.53
CA GLY A 280 25.09 -24.94 16.31
C GLY A 280 24.12 -25.16 17.47
N HIS A 281 22.85 -25.45 17.18
CA HIS A 281 22.09 -26.51 17.88
C HIS A 281 20.81 -26.82 17.09
N ARG A 282 20.72 -28.04 16.53
CA ARG A 282 19.46 -28.58 16.02
C ARG A 282 18.50 -28.74 17.20
N VAL A 283 17.50 -27.87 17.32
CA VAL A 283 16.37 -28.11 18.21
C VAL A 283 15.52 -29.19 17.58
N ALA A 284 15.40 -30.32 18.27
CA ALA A 284 14.59 -31.46 17.89
C ALA A 284 13.10 -31.05 17.79
N GLU A 285 12.38 -31.69 16.87
CA GLU A 285 10.92 -31.66 16.82
C GLU A 285 10.37 -32.24 18.13
N GLY A 286 9.95 -31.36 19.03
CA GLY A 286 9.38 -31.72 20.33
C GLY A 286 10.05 -30.96 21.48
N ALA A 287 9.26 -30.19 22.20
CA ALA A 287 9.60 -29.42 23.41
C ALA A 287 10.44 -28.14 23.20
N LEU A 288 9.72 -27.01 23.17
CA LEU A 288 9.80 -25.91 24.14
C LEU A 288 9.02 -24.75 23.53
N ARG A 289 8.01 -24.24 24.25
CA ARG A 289 7.35 -22.97 23.91
C ARG A 289 8.47 -21.96 23.62
N PRO A 290 8.53 -21.29 22.46
CA PRO A 290 9.44 -20.17 22.32
C PRO A 290 9.10 -19.22 23.49
N GLN A 291 10.09 -18.97 24.36
CA GLN A 291 9.91 -18.03 25.46
C GLN A 291 9.47 -16.72 24.84
N MET A 292 8.21 -16.43 25.06
CA MET A 292 7.51 -15.29 24.48
C MET A 292 8.25 -14.02 24.92
N PRO A 293 8.88 -13.26 24.01
CA PRO A 293 9.58 -12.06 24.43
C PRO A 293 8.56 -11.11 25.06
N VAL A 294 8.82 -10.77 26.33
CA VAL A 294 7.95 -9.90 27.13
C VAL A 294 8.52 -8.51 27.06
N CYS A 295 7.74 -7.56 26.54
CA CYS A 295 8.10 -6.16 26.73
C CYS A 295 7.65 -5.72 28.13
N PHE A 296 8.60 -5.53 29.05
CA PHE A 296 8.33 -5.07 30.42
C PHE A 296 7.61 -3.70 30.48
N GLY A 297 7.82 -2.83 29.49
CA GLY A 297 7.10 -1.54 29.36
C GLY A 297 5.67 -1.67 28.81
N CYS A 298 5.34 -2.77 28.13
CA CYS A 298 3.99 -3.04 27.59
C CYS A 298 3.15 -4.00 28.46
N ALA A 299 3.67 -4.41 29.62
CA ALA A 299 3.07 -5.40 30.52
C ALA A 299 1.68 -5.00 31.08
N ASN A 300 1.27 -3.73 30.95
CA ASN A 300 -0.03 -3.21 31.39
C ASN A 300 -1.20 -3.61 30.46
N THR A 301 -0.98 -4.40 29.41
CA THR A 301 -2.02 -5.02 28.56
C THR A 301 -1.80 -6.52 28.50
N SER A 302 -1.86 -7.16 29.65
CA SER A 302 -1.84 -8.62 29.73
C SER A 302 -3.15 -9.19 29.16
N PRO A 303 -3.14 -10.40 28.58
CA PRO A 303 -4.35 -11.03 28.08
C PRO A 303 -5.46 -11.19 29.15
N PRO A 304 -5.18 -11.49 30.44
CA PRO A 304 -6.20 -11.49 31.48
C PRO A 304 -6.82 -10.12 31.73
N ALA A 305 -6.01 -9.05 31.74
CA ALA A 305 -6.51 -7.68 31.93
C ALA A 305 -7.40 -7.25 30.76
N LEU A 306 -7.04 -7.65 29.54
CA LEU A 306 -7.87 -7.43 28.35
C LEU A 306 -9.22 -8.14 28.44
N LEU A 307 -9.23 -9.42 28.81
CA LEU A 307 -10.47 -10.18 28.97
C LEU A 307 -11.33 -9.61 30.10
N ALA A 308 -10.72 -9.19 31.22
CA ALA A 308 -11.43 -8.53 32.31
C ALA A 308 -12.03 -7.18 31.90
N GLU A 309 -11.29 -6.35 31.14
CA GLU A 309 -11.81 -5.07 30.60
C GLU A 309 -13.01 -5.31 29.68
N LEU A 310 -12.94 -6.33 28.81
CA LEU A 310 -14.02 -6.67 27.90
C LEU A 310 -15.27 -7.16 28.63
N CYS A 311 -15.10 -8.09 29.57
CA CYS A 311 -16.22 -8.68 30.30
C CYS A 311 -16.82 -7.71 31.34
N GLY A 312 -16.05 -6.71 31.78
CA GLY A 312 -16.54 -5.64 32.64
C GLY A 312 -17.44 -4.63 31.93
N ARG A 313 -17.62 -4.72 30.61
CA ARG A 313 -18.50 -3.81 29.85
C ARG A 313 -19.95 -4.27 30.00
N ASN A 314 -20.83 -3.35 30.38
CA ASN A 314 -22.26 -3.60 30.63
C ASN A 314 -23.04 -4.29 29.47
N HIS A 315 -22.52 -4.26 28.25
CA HIS A 315 -23.15 -4.84 27.06
C HIS A 315 -22.62 -6.25 26.71
N VAL A 316 -21.63 -6.78 27.43
CA VAL A 316 -21.04 -8.09 27.16
C VAL A 316 -21.60 -9.10 28.15
N THR A 317 -22.54 -9.93 27.70
CA THR A 317 -23.17 -10.99 28.51
C THR A 317 -22.54 -12.36 28.30
N PHE A 318 -21.90 -12.56 27.14
CA PHE A 318 -21.22 -13.79 26.76
C PHE A 318 -20.00 -13.48 25.90
N CYS A 319 -18.85 -14.06 26.24
CA CYS A 319 -17.59 -13.88 25.52
C CYS A 319 -16.99 -15.24 25.17
N LEU A 320 -16.90 -15.55 23.87
CA LEU A 320 -16.21 -16.73 23.36
C LEU A 320 -14.80 -16.34 22.92
N VAL A 321 -13.79 -17.06 23.42
CA VAL A 321 -12.39 -16.83 23.09
C VAL A 321 -11.87 -18.01 22.28
N LEU A 322 -11.32 -17.73 21.09
CA LEU A 322 -10.60 -18.74 20.31
C LEU A 322 -9.18 -18.93 20.87
N GLY A 323 -8.75 -20.19 21.02
CA GLY A 323 -7.43 -20.55 21.53
C GLY A 323 -7.45 -21.20 22.90
N GLU A 324 -6.29 -21.69 23.33
CA GLU A 324 -6.14 -22.33 24.63
C GLU A 324 -6.05 -21.31 25.77
N GLN A 325 -6.63 -21.63 26.94
CA GLN A 325 -6.53 -20.80 28.16
C GLN A 325 -5.08 -20.41 28.51
N SER A 326 -4.14 -21.30 28.22
CA SER A 326 -2.72 -21.12 28.49
C SER A 326 -2.09 -19.96 27.72
N TRP A 327 -2.60 -19.65 26.51
CA TRP A 327 -2.12 -18.52 25.70
C TRP A 327 -2.55 -17.17 26.28
N TRP A 328 -3.64 -17.19 27.03
CA TRP A 328 -4.24 -16.03 27.67
C TRP A 328 -3.81 -15.88 29.12
N GLY A 329 -2.98 -16.78 29.66
CA GLY A 329 -2.50 -16.70 31.04
C GLY A 329 -3.62 -16.76 32.09
N VAL A 330 -4.74 -17.39 31.76
CA VAL A 330 -5.91 -17.52 32.65
C VAL A 330 -5.91 -18.94 33.24
N SER A 331 -5.97 -19.05 34.56
CA SER A 331 -5.96 -20.33 35.29
C SER A 331 -7.33 -20.79 35.81
N SER A 332 -8.35 -19.92 35.78
CA SER A 332 -9.71 -20.20 36.22
C SER A 332 -10.74 -19.50 35.33
N SER A 333 -11.95 -20.06 35.22
CA SER A 333 -13.02 -19.50 34.40
C SER A 333 -13.44 -18.12 34.94
N LEU A 334 -13.01 -17.05 34.25
CA LEU A 334 -13.63 -15.73 34.37
C LEU A 334 -15.13 -15.89 34.04
N GLY A 335 -16.01 -15.46 34.94
CA GLY A 335 -17.45 -15.57 34.72
C GLY A 335 -17.86 -14.91 33.41
N GLY A 336 -18.61 -15.63 32.56
CA GLY A 336 -19.03 -15.14 31.24
C GLY A 336 -18.02 -15.31 30.10
N VAL A 337 -16.85 -15.92 30.35
CA VAL A 337 -15.85 -16.27 29.32
C VAL A 337 -15.83 -17.77 29.08
N GLU A 338 -16.09 -18.16 27.83
CA GLU A 338 -15.95 -19.54 27.36
C GLU A 338 -14.77 -19.62 26.39
N PHE A 339 -13.96 -20.67 26.49
CA PHE A 339 -12.90 -20.95 25.52
C PHE A 339 -13.39 -21.99 24.54
N CYS A 340 -13.12 -21.77 23.25
CA CYS A 340 -13.51 -22.72 22.22
C CYS A 340 -12.76 -24.05 22.41
N PRO A 341 -13.46 -25.19 22.51
CA PRO A 341 -12.85 -26.52 22.68
C PRO A 341 -12.13 -27.00 21.41
N ASP A 342 -12.42 -26.42 20.25
CA ASP A 342 -11.80 -26.81 18.99
C ASP A 342 -10.33 -26.38 18.95
N PRO A 343 -9.42 -27.25 18.48
CA PRO A 343 -8.00 -26.94 18.38
C PRO A 343 -7.79 -25.74 17.45
N CYS A 344 -7.37 -24.62 18.05
CA CYS A 344 -7.05 -23.40 17.32
C CYS A 344 -5.59 -23.41 16.88
N PRO A 345 -5.24 -22.81 15.73
CA PRO A 345 -3.84 -22.71 15.33
C PRO A 345 -3.12 -21.71 16.23
N ALA A 346 -1.88 -22.05 16.59
CA ALA A 346 -1.04 -21.14 17.38
C ALA A 346 -0.84 -19.80 16.64
N PRO A 347 -1.12 -18.66 17.29
CA PRO A 347 -1.04 -17.32 16.70
C PRO A 347 0.41 -16.81 16.57
N TRP A 348 1.39 -17.64 16.91
CA TRP A 348 2.81 -17.35 16.84
C TRP A 348 3.36 -17.60 15.42
N PRO A 349 4.43 -16.91 15.01
CA PRO A 349 5.08 -17.22 13.74
C PRO A 349 5.55 -18.68 13.71
N GLY A 350 5.25 -19.37 12.61
CA GLY A 350 5.70 -20.75 12.38
C GLY A 350 7.12 -20.80 11.81
N VAL A 351 7.49 -21.95 11.23
CA VAL A 351 8.83 -22.20 10.63
C VAL A 351 9.18 -21.18 9.52
N ARG A 352 8.17 -20.59 8.88
CA ARG A 352 8.32 -19.59 7.80
C ARG A 352 7.85 -18.21 8.28
N PRO A 353 8.69 -17.42 8.97
CA PRO A 353 8.26 -16.17 9.60
C PRO A 353 7.82 -15.10 8.60
N LEU A 354 8.36 -15.12 7.38
CA LEU A 354 8.03 -14.18 6.28
C LEU A 354 6.67 -14.46 5.63
N LEU A 355 6.00 -15.57 5.97
CA LEU A 355 4.63 -15.80 5.54
C LEU A 355 3.61 -15.05 6.40
N HIS A 356 3.95 -14.64 7.63
CA HIS A 356 3.02 -14.00 8.56
C HIS A 356 1.71 -14.83 8.73
N ASP A 357 0.57 -14.31 8.27
CA ASP A 357 -0.75 -14.96 8.21
C ASP A 357 -1.03 -15.72 6.90
N GLY A 358 -0.02 -15.89 6.04
CA GLY A 358 -0.10 -16.54 4.72
C GLY A 358 0.26 -18.02 4.67
N GLU A 359 0.41 -18.67 5.81
CA GLU A 359 0.64 -20.12 5.89
C GLU A 359 -0.70 -20.88 5.67
N PRO A 360 -0.82 -21.78 4.67
CA PRO A 360 -2.08 -22.46 4.35
C PRO A 360 -2.72 -23.17 5.56
N ALA A 361 -1.90 -23.90 6.34
CA ALA A 361 -2.38 -24.64 7.50
C ALA A 361 -2.94 -23.71 8.59
N TYR A 362 -2.31 -22.54 8.78
CA TYR A 362 -2.80 -21.52 9.71
C TYR A 362 -4.16 -20.96 9.24
N GLN A 363 -4.28 -20.61 7.95
CA GLN A 363 -5.50 -20.04 7.41
C GLN A 363 -6.67 -21.03 7.44
N SER A 364 -6.45 -22.29 7.03
CA SER A 364 -7.42 -23.38 7.09
C SER A 364 -7.92 -23.60 8.52
N ALA A 365 -7.00 -23.66 9.49
CA ALA A 365 -7.36 -23.85 10.88
C ALA A 365 -8.10 -22.65 11.50
N LEU A 366 -7.66 -21.43 11.20
CA LEU A 366 -8.32 -20.21 11.69
C LEU A 366 -9.76 -20.11 11.17
N LEU A 367 -9.97 -20.35 9.87
CA LEU A 367 -11.30 -20.32 9.26
C LEU A 367 -12.22 -21.38 9.86
N ARG A 368 -11.72 -22.60 10.08
CA ARG A 368 -12.46 -23.68 10.75
C ARG A 368 -12.91 -23.29 12.15
N CYS A 369 -12.04 -22.70 12.96
CA CYS A 369 -12.39 -22.26 14.31
C CYS A 369 -13.43 -21.15 14.31
N VAL A 370 -13.35 -20.19 13.36
CA VAL A 370 -14.38 -19.16 13.22
C VAL A 370 -15.72 -19.75 12.79
N LEU A 371 -15.73 -20.67 11.82
CA LEU A 371 -16.94 -21.38 11.38
C LEU A 371 -17.60 -22.18 12.50
N ALA A 372 -16.82 -22.81 13.38
CA ALA A 372 -17.34 -23.54 14.54
C ALA A 372 -17.86 -22.60 15.66
N ALA A 373 -17.26 -21.42 15.79
CA ALA A 373 -17.62 -20.46 16.84
C ALA A 373 -18.86 -19.63 16.53
N LEU A 374 -19.05 -19.19 15.28
CA LEU A 374 -20.16 -18.29 14.91
C LEU A 374 -21.55 -18.84 15.29
N PRO A 375 -21.89 -20.13 15.06
CA PRO A 375 -23.21 -20.68 15.43
C PRO A 375 -23.45 -20.80 16.93
N ARG A 376 -22.38 -20.77 17.76
CA ARG A 376 -22.47 -20.93 19.22
C ARG A 376 -22.72 -19.61 19.94
N LEU A 377 -22.52 -18.48 19.26
CA LEU A 377 -22.65 -17.17 19.88
C LEU A 377 -24.12 -16.76 19.97
N PRO A 378 -24.62 -16.38 21.17
CA PRO A 378 -25.93 -15.77 21.29
C PRO A 378 -25.94 -14.37 20.66
N ALA A 379 -27.13 -13.85 20.35
CA ALA A 379 -27.29 -12.46 19.92
C ALA A 379 -26.72 -11.50 20.97
N GLY A 380 -25.94 -10.51 20.53
CA GLY A 380 -25.19 -9.61 21.41
C GLY A 380 -23.87 -10.17 21.95
N GLY A 381 -23.57 -11.45 21.70
CA GLY A 381 -22.34 -12.10 22.16
C GLY A 381 -21.06 -11.47 21.59
N THR A 382 -19.94 -11.70 22.28
CA THR A 382 -18.61 -11.22 21.89
C THR A 382 -17.71 -12.39 21.50
N LEU A 383 -16.90 -12.20 20.46
CA LEU A 383 -15.90 -13.17 20.00
C LEU A 383 -14.51 -12.54 20.02
N VAL A 384 -13.55 -13.24 20.62
CA VAL A 384 -12.14 -12.86 20.63
C VAL A 384 -11.36 -13.81 19.73
N VAL A 385 -10.74 -13.27 18.68
CA VAL A 385 -9.99 -14.03 17.66
C VAL A 385 -8.52 -13.64 17.70
N PRO A 386 -7.60 -14.53 18.13
CA PRO A 386 -6.17 -14.27 18.05
C PRO A 386 -5.68 -14.41 16.60
N LEU A 387 -4.99 -13.39 16.09
CA LEU A 387 -4.44 -13.37 14.73
C LEU A 387 -2.92 -13.16 14.75
N ARG A 388 -2.25 -13.65 13.69
CA ARG A 388 -0.84 -13.33 13.41
C ARG A 388 -0.69 -11.91 12.85
N SER A 389 -1.59 -11.57 11.93
CA SER A 389 -1.74 -10.31 11.20
C SER A 389 -2.97 -10.45 10.30
N ALA A 390 -3.29 -9.43 9.50
CA ALA A 390 -4.27 -9.49 8.43
C ALA A 390 -3.67 -8.94 7.13
N LEU A 391 -2.47 -9.42 6.75
CA LEU A 391 -1.75 -8.96 5.57
C LEU A 391 -2.26 -9.63 4.29
N THR A 392 -2.73 -10.88 4.39
CA THR A 392 -3.24 -11.63 3.25
C THR A 392 -4.70 -11.31 2.97
N ARG A 393 -5.13 -11.48 1.71
CA ARG A 393 -6.53 -11.24 1.32
C ARG A 393 -7.49 -12.28 1.91
N VAL A 394 -6.99 -13.46 2.26
CA VAL A 394 -7.75 -14.48 2.99
C VAL A 394 -8.09 -13.98 4.40
N THR A 395 -7.09 -13.60 5.19
CA THR A 395 -7.33 -13.12 6.56
C THR A 395 -8.09 -11.79 6.56
N ALA A 396 -7.80 -10.87 5.64
CA ALA A 396 -8.59 -9.65 5.47
C ALA A 396 -10.06 -9.95 5.11
N GLY A 397 -10.31 -10.96 4.26
CA GLY A 397 -11.66 -11.45 3.97
C GLY A 397 -12.35 -12.05 5.18
N LEU A 398 -11.61 -12.72 6.05
CA LEU A 398 -12.16 -13.24 7.31
C LEU A 398 -12.51 -12.11 8.28
N VAL A 399 -11.68 -11.08 8.38
CA VAL A 399 -11.98 -9.86 9.15
C VAL A 399 -13.23 -9.17 8.59
N LEU A 400 -13.38 -9.10 7.26
CA LEU A 400 -14.61 -8.61 6.63
C LEU A 400 -15.81 -9.50 7.00
N ALA A 401 -15.70 -10.82 6.94
CA ALA A 401 -16.78 -11.72 7.33
C ALA A 401 -17.25 -11.47 8.77
N LEU A 402 -16.31 -11.33 9.70
CA LEU A 402 -16.59 -10.97 11.09
C LEU A 402 -17.22 -9.57 11.18
N HIS A 403 -16.74 -8.59 10.42
CA HIS A 403 -17.35 -7.27 10.36
C HIS A 403 -18.84 -7.32 9.96
N LEU A 404 -19.23 -8.28 9.12
CA LEU A 404 -20.63 -8.47 8.74
C LEU A 404 -21.48 -9.18 9.80
N CYS A 405 -20.86 -9.90 10.73
CA CYS A 405 -21.54 -10.63 11.79
C CYS A 405 -21.71 -9.84 13.09
N PHE A 406 -20.92 -8.78 13.31
CA PHE A 406 -20.87 -8.08 14.60
C PHE A 406 -21.11 -6.57 14.46
N GLY A 407 -21.70 -5.97 15.50
CA GLY A 407 -22.00 -4.55 15.56
C GLY A 407 -20.75 -3.66 15.64
N SER A 408 -19.62 -4.16 16.14
CA SER A 408 -18.34 -3.47 16.06
C SER A 408 -17.14 -4.41 16.16
N LEU A 409 -16.07 -4.06 15.47
CA LEU A 409 -14.76 -4.71 15.58
C LEU A 409 -13.73 -3.72 16.12
N THR A 410 -12.87 -4.17 17.03
CA THR A 410 -11.64 -3.47 17.43
C THR A 410 -10.51 -4.47 17.61
N PHE A 411 -9.28 -4.04 17.85
CA PHE A 411 -8.16 -4.94 18.08
C PHE A 411 -7.25 -4.44 19.19
N ARG A 412 -6.47 -5.35 19.78
CA ARG A 412 -5.44 -5.06 20.79
C ARG A 412 -4.25 -5.99 20.60
N CYS A 413 -3.05 -5.52 20.96
CA CYS A 413 -1.82 -6.29 20.86
C CYS A 413 -1.30 -6.62 22.28
N PRO A 414 -1.77 -7.71 22.91
CA PRO A 414 -1.38 -8.06 24.27
C PRO A 414 0.10 -8.46 24.37
N SER A 415 0.70 -8.30 25.55
CA SER A 415 2.09 -8.70 25.84
C SER A 415 2.22 -9.16 27.29
N PRO A 416 2.60 -10.43 27.57
CA PRO A 416 2.78 -11.53 26.61
C PRO A 416 1.43 -11.99 26.04
N GLY A 417 1.33 -12.34 24.77
CA GLY A 417 0.06 -12.74 24.17
C GLY A 417 0.12 -12.72 22.65
N PRO A 418 -0.92 -13.21 21.96
CA PRO A 418 -0.95 -13.28 20.49
C PRO A 418 -0.55 -11.93 19.87
N PRO A 419 0.06 -11.92 18.67
CA PRO A 419 0.49 -10.67 18.03
C PRO A 419 -0.64 -9.63 17.93
N VAL A 420 -1.87 -10.09 17.71
CA VAL A 420 -3.06 -9.28 17.90
C VAL A 420 -4.26 -10.13 18.29
N ALA A 421 -5.13 -9.57 19.12
CA ALA A 421 -6.45 -10.07 19.44
C ALA A 421 -7.50 -9.18 18.77
N LEU A 422 -8.26 -9.73 17.82
CA LEU A 422 -9.42 -9.08 17.22
C LEU A 422 -10.63 -9.30 18.12
N LEU A 423 -11.29 -8.21 18.50
CA LEU A 423 -12.41 -8.18 19.43
C LEU A 423 -13.67 -7.84 18.62
N CYS A 424 -14.55 -8.82 18.45
CA CYS A 424 -15.79 -8.69 17.70
C CYS A 424 -16.94 -8.61 18.70
N VAL A 425 -17.59 -7.45 18.80
CA VAL A 425 -18.56 -7.14 19.87
C VAL A 425 -19.96 -7.00 19.29
N GLY A 426 -20.93 -7.63 19.94
CA GLY A 426 -22.34 -7.50 19.60
C GLY A 426 -22.72 -8.32 18.38
N MET A 427 -22.70 -9.65 18.50
CA MET A 427 -23.17 -10.58 17.47
C MET A 427 -24.56 -10.19 16.99
N MET A 428 -24.73 -10.00 15.69
CA MET A 428 -25.99 -9.59 15.08
C MET A 428 -27.03 -10.71 15.21
N PRO A 429 -28.32 -10.40 15.41
CA PRO A 429 -29.37 -11.41 15.56
C PRO A 429 -29.55 -12.30 14.33
N ALA A 430 -29.23 -11.77 13.14
CA ALA A 430 -29.28 -12.50 11.88
C ALA A 430 -27.97 -12.26 11.12
N MET A 431 -27.30 -13.36 10.74
CA MET A 431 -26.15 -13.30 9.84
C MET A 431 -26.61 -13.06 8.41
N PRO A 432 -25.79 -12.38 7.57
CA PRO A 432 -26.10 -12.22 6.16
C PRO A 432 -26.34 -13.57 5.47
N PRO A 433 -27.39 -13.69 4.65
CA PRO A 433 -27.64 -14.91 3.89
C PRO A 433 -26.41 -15.19 3.01
N ARG A 434 -26.05 -16.47 2.87
CA ARG A 434 -24.86 -16.99 2.14
C ARG A 434 -23.48 -16.78 2.75
N LEU A 435 -23.31 -16.00 3.81
CA LEU A 435 -21.98 -15.82 4.40
C LEU A 435 -21.41 -17.16 4.91
N MET A 436 -22.18 -17.90 5.71
CA MET A 436 -21.75 -19.21 6.22
C MET A 436 -21.44 -20.22 5.11
N PRO A 437 -22.32 -20.43 4.09
CA PRO A 437 -21.97 -21.24 2.93
C PRO A 437 -20.70 -20.79 2.20
N ALA A 438 -20.50 -19.49 1.97
CA ALA A 438 -19.32 -18.99 1.26
C ALA A 438 -18.02 -19.24 2.05
N LEU A 439 -18.06 -19.12 3.38
CA LEU A 439 -16.93 -19.47 4.25
C LEU A 439 -16.68 -20.98 4.28
N GLN A 440 -17.74 -21.80 4.25
CA GLN A 440 -17.62 -23.26 4.15
C GLN A 440 -17.00 -23.67 2.81
N ASP A 441 -17.45 -23.11 1.69
CA ASP A 441 -16.88 -23.35 0.36
C ASP A 441 -15.38 -22.98 0.33
N ALA A 442 -14.99 -21.90 1.01
CA ALA A 442 -13.59 -21.50 1.15
C ALA A 442 -12.78 -22.53 1.95
N LEU A 443 -13.33 -23.05 3.06
CA LEU A 443 -12.68 -24.08 3.87
C LEU A 443 -12.53 -25.39 3.09
N ASP A 444 -13.57 -25.84 2.40
CA ASP A 444 -13.55 -27.03 1.56
C ASP A 444 -12.52 -26.89 0.42
N GLN A 445 -12.40 -25.68 -0.15
CA GLN A 445 -11.37 -25.39 -1.15
C GLN A 445 -9.97 -25.41 -0.55
N MET A 446 -9.76 -24.90 0.66
CA MET A 446 -8.47 -24.99 1.36
C MET A 446 -8.08 -26.45 1.59
N GLN A 447 -9.01 -27.28 2.08
CA GLN A 447 -8.76 -28.70 2.33
C GLN A 447 -8.40 -29.46 1.06
N ARG A 448 -9.06 -29.16 -0.07
CA ARG A 448 -8.72 -29.76 -1.38
C ARG A 448 -7.32 -29.40 -1.88
N LEU A 449 -6.79 -28.25 -1.47
CA LEU A 449 -5.48 -27.75 -1.89
C LEU A 449 -4.36 -28.13 -0.90
N GLU A 450 -4.68 -28.77 0.24
CA GLU A 450 -3.69 -29.13 1.25
C GLU A 450 -2.58 -30.01 0.66
N GLY A 451 -1.33 -29.64 0.91
CA GLY A 451 -0.14 -30.32 0.38
C GLY A 451 0.17 -30.06 -1.11
N GLY A 452 -0.66 -29.29 -1.82
CA GLY A 452 -0.45 -28.95 -3.22
C GLY A 452 0.49 -27.74 -3.46
N PRO A 453 0.85 -27.48 -4.73
CA PRO A 453 1.63 -26.29 -5.11
C PRO A 453 0.79 -24.99 -5.16
N GLU A 454 -0.53 -25.12 -5.02
CA GLU A 454 -1.49 -24.03 -5.03
C GLU A 454 -2.10 -23.83 -3.64
N GLN A 455 -2.60 -22.63 -3.37
CA GLN A 455 -3.38 -22.33 -2.18
C GLN A 455 -4.50 -21.33 -2.48
N LEU A 456 -5.45 -21.21 -1.54
CA LEU A 456 -6.46 -20.17 -1.60
C LEU A 456 -5.84 -18.80 -1.29
N LEU A 457 -5.95 -17.85 -2.20
CA LEU A 457 -5.34 -16.52 -2.10
C LEU A 457 -6.33 -15.42 -1.73
N GLN A 458 -7.64 -15.66 -1.89
CA GLN A 458 -8.68 -14.66 -1.65
C GLN A 458 -10.03 -15.33 -1.43
N ILE A 459 -10.81 -14.85 -0.44
CA ILE A 459 -12.18 -15.32 -0.16
C ILE A 459 -13.25 -14.25 -0.42
N ALA A 460 -12.86 -12.97 -0.50
CA ALA A 460 -13.75 -11.85 -0.77
C ALA A 460 -13.16 -10.94 -1.87
N PRO A 461 -13.99 -10.27 -2.70
CA PRO A 461 -13.53 -9.37 -3.75
C PRO A 461 -12.68 -8.22 -3.19
N MET A 462 -11.64 -7.81 -3.92
CA MET A 462 -10.84 -6.64 -3.52
C MET A 462 -11.67 -5.34 -3.44
N GLU A 463 -12.75 -5.23 -4.20
CA GLU A 463 -13.69 -4.10 -4.20
C GLU A 463 -14.52 -4.03 -2.92
N GLU A 464 -14.71 -5.17 -2.25
CA GLU A 464 -15.30 -5.23 -0.91
C GLU A 464 -14.23 -4.93 0.14
N LEU A 465 -13.05 -5.57 0.01
CA LEU A 465 -11.93 -5.38 0.94
C LEU A 465 -11.38 -3.95 0.96
N LEU A 466 -11.57 -3.18 -0.11
CA LEU A 466 -11.12 -1.80 -0.27
C LEU A 466 -12.22 -0.76 -0.08
N ARG A 467 -13.42 -1.18 0.37
CA ARG A 467 -14.56 -0.28 0.58
C ARG A 467 -14.62 0.24 2.01
N GLY A 468 -15.07 1.48 2.16
CA GLY A 468 -15.42 2.06 3.45
C GLY A 468 -14.22 2.18 4.40
N HIS A 469 -14.45 1.91 5.69
CA HIS A 469 -13.45 2.06 6.75
C HIS A 469 -12.60 0.80 6.98
N LEU A 470 -12.91 -0.33 6.34
CA LEU A 470 -12.18 -1.58 6.49
C LEU A 470 -10.68 -1.46 6.14
N PRO A 471 -10.26 -0.80 5.04
CA PRO A 471 -8.83 -0.69 4.69
C PRO A 471 -8.04 0.07 5.75
N HIS A 472 -8.62 1.14 6.28
CA HIS A 472 -8.02 1.92 7.35
C HIS A 472 -7.86 1.08 8.62
N PHE A 473 -8.90 0.34 9.00
CA PHE A 473 -8.86 -0.59 10.13
C PHE A 473 -7.76 -1.64 9.98
N LEU A 474 -7.68 -2.31 8.83
CA LEU A 474 -6.67 -3.34 8.55
C LEU A 474 -5.25 -2.77 8.54
N CYS A 475 -5.06 -1.57 7.97
CA CYS A 475 -3.79 -0.85 8.01
C CYS A 475 -3.33 -0.56 9.44
N CYS A 476 -4.21 -0.04 10.28
CA CYS A 476 -3.90 0.24 11.69
C CYS A 476 -3.58 -1.05 12.46
N LEU A 477 -4.34 -2.12 12.23
CA LEU A 477 -4.09 -3.44 12.83
C LEU A 477 -2.71 -3.97 12.46
N ASN A 478 -2.40 -4.05 11.16
CA ASN A 478 -1.12 -4.57 10.69
C ASN A 478 0.05 -3.68 11.11
N ALA A 479 -0.15 -2.38 11.16
CA ALA A 479 0.82 -1.44 11.69
C ALA A 479 1.13 -1.75 13.17
N ALA A 480 0.11 -1.85 14.02
CA ALA A 480 0.29 -2.16 15.44
C ALA A 480 1.04 -3.49 15.66
N VAL A 481 0.70 -4.53 14.89
CA VAL A 481 1.42 -5.82 14.90
C VAL A 481 2.89 -5.65 14.50
N ALA A 482 3.17 -4.94 13.40
CA ALA A 482 4.52 -4.75 12.91
C ALA A 482 5.38 -3.94 13.89
N ARG A 483 4.80 -2.89 14.50
CA ARG A 483 5.45 -2.10 15.56
C ARG A 483 5.86 -2.96 16.73
N GLN A 484 4.91 -3.72 17.29
CA GLN A 484 5.17 -4.57 18.45
C GLN A 484 6.25 -5.60 18.14
N ARG A 485 6.21 -6.23 16.95
CA ARG A 485 7.23 -7.19 16.54
C ARG A 485 8.61 -6.58 16.38
N LEU A 486 8.73 -5.46 15.68
CA LEU A 486 10.01 -4.74 15.52
C LEU A 486 10.57 -4.35 16.89
N HIS A 487 9.70 -3.89 17.80
CA HIS A 487 10.08 -3.55 19.16
C HIS A 487 10.65 -4.75 19.94
N LEU A 488 9.97 -5.90 19.88
CA LEU A 488 10.44 -7.13 20.55
C LEU A 488 11.77 -7.62 19.98
N LEU A 489 11.98 -7.52 18.66
CA LEU A 489 13.25 -7.84 18.02
C LEU A 489 14.37 -6.88 18.46
N LEU A 490 14.09 -5.58 18.62
CA LEU A 490 15.07 -4.62 19.17
C LEU A 490 15.50 -5.00 20.59
N GLN A 491 14.58 -5.51 21.42
CA GLN A 491 14.88 -5.89 22.81
C GLN A 491 15.69 -7.19 22.91
N GLN A 492 15.38 -8.20 22.09
CA GLN A 492 16.09 -9.48 22.09
C GLN A 492 17.58 -9.32 21.78
N ASP A 493 17.91 -8.43 20.85
CA ASP A 493 19.29 -8.16 20.46
C ASP A 493 20.07 -7.26 21.42
N GLN A 494 19.41 -6.57 22.36
CA GLN A 494 20.09 -5.84 23.45
C GLN A 494 20.45 -6.75 24.63
N ALA A 495 19.78 -7.89 24.74
CA ALA A 495 20.02 -8.89 25.78
C ALA A 495 21.05 -9.96 25.37
N SER A 496 21.37 -10.05 24.07
CA SER A 496 22.47 -10.82 23.49
C SER A 496 23.73 -9.98 23.36
#